data_AF-A0ABD2GRJ4-F1
#
_entry.id   AF-A0ABD2GRJ4-F1
#
_cell.length_a   1.000
_cell.length_b   1.000
_cell.length_c   1.000
_cell.angle_alpha   90.00
_cell.angle_beta   90.00
_cell.angle_gamma   90.00
#
_symmetry.space_group_name_H-M   'P 1'
#
loop_
_entity.id
_entity.type
_entity.pdbx_description
1 polymer ?
#
loop_
_entity_poly.entity_id
_entity_poly.type
_entity_poly.pdbx_seq_one_letter_code
_entity_poly.pdbx_strand_id
1 'polypeptide(L)' 'MADKADLSGVTTFDKTKLKKTDTAEKNTLPTKETIDQEKST' A
#
# COMPACT_ATOMS: atom_id res chain seq x y z
N MET A 1 5.81 32.25 -14.73
CA MET A 1 6.80 31.82 -13.72
C MET A 1 6.55 30.35 -13.48
N ALA A 2 7.58 29.51 -13.53
CA ALA A 2 7.41 28.07 -13.40
C ALA A 2 7.19 27.74 -11.92
N ASP A 3 5.96 27.38 -11.55
CA ASP A 3 5.62 26.79 -10.25
C ASP A 3 6.27 25.40 -10.15
N LYS A 4 7.59 25.39 -9.97
CA LYS A 4 8.36 24.16 -9.79
C LYS A 4 8.10 23.71 -8.36
N ALA A 5 7.31 22.64 -8.22
CA ALA A 5 6.96 22.07 -6.92
C ALA A 5 8.20 21.97 -6.01
N ASP A 6 8.10 22.51 -4.79
CA ASP A 6 9.15 22.39 -3.80
C ASP A 6 9.24 20.93 -3.34
N LEU A 7 10.31 20.25 -3.75
CA LEU A 7 10.58 18.84 -3.43
C LEU A 7 11.63 18.69 -2.32
N SER A 8 12.05 19.80 -1.71
CA SER A 8 13.11 19.85 -0.69
C SER A 8 12.80 18.93 0.50
N GLY A 9 11.52 18.87 0.88
CA GLY A 9 11.04 17.98 1.94
C GLY A 9 11.19 16.51 1.57
N VAL A 10 10.99 16.11 0.31
CA VAL A 10 11.09 14.70 -0.12
C VAL A 10 12.55 14.24 -0.17
N THR A 11 13.47 15.11 -0.59
CA THR A 11 14.89 14.75 -0.74
C THR A 11 15.64 14.65 0.60
N THR A 12 15.21 15.43 1.61
CA THR A 12 15.91 15.54 2.90
C THR A 12 15.21 14.82 4.06
N PHE A 13 14.01 14.28 3.84
CA PHE A 13 13.26 13.61 4.90
C PHE A 13 13.94 12.32 5.38
N ASP A 14 14.13 12.26 6.70
CA ASP A 14 14.70 11.11 7.38
C ASP A 14 13.63 10.02 7.61
N LYS A 15 13.81 8.88 6.96
CA LYS A 15 12.92 7.71 7.03
C LYS A 15 12.80 7.12 8.44
N THR A 16 13.76 7.37 9.34
CA THR A 16 13.70 6.87 10.72
C THR A 16 12.63 7.56 11.54
N LYS A 17 12.18 8.75 11.13
CA LYS A 17 11.08 9.51 11.75
C LYS A 17 9.70 8.97 11.40
N LEU A 18 9.60 7.99 10.49
CA LEU A 18 8.33 7.32 10.18
C LEU A 18 7.90 6.44 11.35
N LYS A 19 6.61 6.53 11.70
CA LYS A 19 6.01 5.63 12.69
C LYS A 19 6.05 4.20 12.16
N LYS A 20 6.42 3.26 13.03
CA LYS A 20 6.29 1.83 12.70
C LYS A 20 4.81 1.51 12.53
N THR A 21 4.50 0.81 11.46
CA THR A 21 3.16 0.33 11.17
C THR A 21 3.28 -1.09 10.64
N ASP A 22 2.48 -1.99 11.18
CA ASP A 22 2.32 -3.33 10.62
C ASP A 22 1.52 -3.21 9.33
N THR A 23 2.05 -3.80 8.24
CA THR A 23 1.35 -3.84 6.96
C THR A 23 0.69 -5.21 6.83
N ALA A 24 -0.64 -5.24 6.84
CA ALA A 24 -1.40 -6.45 6.58
C ALA A 24 -1.49 -6.69 5.07
N GLU A 25 -0.62 -7.54 4.54
CA GLU A 25 -0.69 -7.97 3.14
C GLU A 25 -1.87 -8.93 2.95
N LYS A 26 -2.98 -8.43 2.39
CA LYS A 26 -4.17 -9.23 2.08
C LYS A 26 -4.05 -9.93 0.72
N ASN A 27 -3.00 -10.74 0.55
CA ASN A 27 -2.81 -11.62 -0.61
C ASN A 27 -3.16 -13.08 -0.29
N THR A 28 -4.16 -13.31 0.56
CA THR A 28 -4.64 -14.68 0.80
C THR A 28 -5.38 -15.16 -0.44
N LEU A 29 -4.91 -16.26 -1.03
CA LEU A 29 -5.65 -16.95 -2.08
C LEU A 29 -7.06 -17.31 -1.56
N PRO A 30 -8.10 -17.17 -2.39
CA PRO A 30 -9.43 -17.60 -2.00
C PRO A 30 -9.41 -19.10 -1.66
N THR A 31 -10.22 -19.50 -0.68
CA THR A 31 -10.35 -20.90 -0.31
C THR A 31 -11.16 -21.66 -1.37
N LYS A 32 -11.06 -23.00 -1.39
CA LYS A 32 -11.88 -23.82 -2.30
C LYS A 32 -13.38 -23.52 -2.17
N GLU A 33 -13.85 -23.33 -0.94
CA GLU A 33 -15.25 -22.99 -0.66
C GLU A 33 -15.67 -21.67 -1.33
N THR A 34 -14.84 -20.63 -1.21
CA THR A 34 -15.07 -19.34 -1.87
C THR A 34 -15.10 -19.47 -3.39
N ILE A 35 -14.17 -20.24 -3.96
CA ILE A 35 -14.10 -20.47 -5.42
C ILE A 35 -15.34 -21.21 -5.92
N ASP A 36 -15.79 -22.24 -5.20
CA ASP A 36 -16.94 -23.05 -5.59
C ASP A 36 -18.26 -22.28 -5.48
N GLN A 37 -18.36 -21.40 -4.48
CA GLN A 37 -19.49 -20.48 -4.32
C GLN A 37 -19.59 -19.47 -5.46
N GLU A 38 -18.47 -18.88 -5.89
CA GLU A 38 -18.42 -17.96 -7.03
C GLU A 38 -18.68 -18.68 -8.37
N LYS A 39 -18.16 -19.90 -8.56
CA LYS A 39 -18.39 -20.69 -9.78
C LYS A 39 -19.86 -21.07 -10.00
N SER A 40 -20.64 -21.12 -8.93
CA SER A 40 -22.05 -21.55 -8.98
C SER A 40 -23.03 -20.39 -9.19
N THR A 41 -22.54 -19.16 -9.36
CA THR A 41 -23.30 -17.96 -9.73
C THR A 41 -23.20 -17.70 -11.23
#